data_AF-A0A7J2YWV2-F1
#
_entry.id   AF-A0A7J2YWV2-F1
#
_cell.length_a   1.000
_cell.length_b   1.000
_cell.length_c   1.000
_cell.angle_alpha   90.00
_cell.angle_beta   90.00
_cell.angle_gamma   90.00
#
_symmetry.space_group_name_H-M   'P 1'
#
loop_
_entity.id
_entity.type
_entity.pdbx_description
1 polymer ?
#
loop_
_entity_poly.entity_id
_entity_poly.type
_entity_poly.pdbx_seq_one_letter_code
_entity_poly.pdbx_strand_id
1 'polypeptide(L)' 'MQTSHLNQNQGQELCDEIANMLLNTLESQDIDHKVEAAVNVFLTRQKINADAAEIARNISWSIKVRLEQS' A
#
# COMPACT_ATOMS: atom_id res chain seq x y z
N MET A 1 3.04 30.38 -11.28
CA MET A 1 2.95 29.16 -10.45
C MET A 1 3.67 29.46 -9.16
N GLN A 2 2.96 29.52 -8.03
CA GLN A 2 3.61 29.63 -6.72
C GLN A 2 4.10 28.24 -6.34
N THR A 3 5.42 28.06 -6.31
CA THR A 3 6.04 26.89 -5.68
C THR A 3 5.87 27.05 -4.18
N SER A 4 4.91 26.32 -3.61
CA SER A 4 4.79 26.21 -2.16
C SER A 4 6.06 25.57 -1.61
N HIS A 5 6.95 26.37 -1.04
CA HIS A 5 8.14 25.87 -0.36
C HIS A 5 7.74 25.38 1.04
N LEU A 6 7.39 24.10 1.12
CA LEU A 6 7.27 23.41 2.41
C LEU A 6 8.66 23.26 3.01
N ASN A 7 8.82 23.64 4.28
CA ASN A 7 10.02 23.27 5.01
C ASN A 7 10.00 21.75 5.29
N GLN A 8 11.14 21.20 5.70
CA GLN A 8 11.29 19.76 5.90
C GLN A 8 10.25 19.17 6.87
N ASN A 9 9.90 19.89 7.94
CA ASN A 9 8.92 19.42 8.91
C ASN A 9 7.51 19.41 8.32
N GLN A 10 7.12 20.47 7.61
CA GLN A 10 5.82 20.56 6.93
C GLN A 10 5.69 19.52 5.82
N GLY A 11 6.77 19.25 5.08
CA GLY A 11 6.80 18.20 4.07
C GLY A 11 6.64 16.80 4.66
N GLN A 12 7.29 16.54 5.80
CA GLN A 12 7.17 15.27 6.52
C GLN A 12 5.75 15.08 7.09
N GLU A 13 5.21 16.10 7.75
CA GLU A 13 3.85 16.09 8.32
C GLU A 13 2.80 15.81 7.24
N LEU A 14 2.89 16.48 6.08
CA LEU A 14 2.01 16.20 4.95
C LEU A 14 2.15 14.76 4.43
N CYS A 15 3.38 14.24 4.34
CA CYS A 15 3.59 12.85 3.91
C CYS A 15 2.94 11.86 4.89
N ASP A 16 3.07 12.12 6.20
CA ASP A 16 2.52 11.27 7.24
C ASP A 16 0.97 11.31 7.25
N GLU A 17 0.37 12.49 7.08
CA GLU A 17 -1.09 12.64 6.93
C GLU A 17 -1.62 11.86 5.73
N ILE A 18 -0.96 11.98 4.57
CA ILE A 18 -1.36 11.25 3.35
C ILE A 18 -1.18 9.74 3.56
N ALA A 19 -0.08 9.30 4.16
CA ALA A 19 0.17 7.90 4.43
C ALA A 19 -0.93 7.30 5.34
N ASN A 20 -1.30 8.02 6.41
CA ASN A 20 -2.36 7.60 7.32
C ASN A 20 -3.73 7.55 6.63
N MET A 21 -4.07 8.54 5.82
CA MET A 21 -5.31 8.53 5.04
C MET A 21 -5.38 7.32 4.09
N LEU A 22 -4.28 7.01 3.40
CA LEU A 22 -4.22 5.86 2.50
C LEU A 22 -4.31 4.53 3.25
N LEU A 23 -3.65 4.40 4.41
CA LEU A 23 -3.77 3.23 5.28
C LEU A 23 -5.21 3.00 5.71
N ASN A 24 -5.87 4.04 6.25
CA ASN A 24 -7.27 3.98 6.66
C ASN A 24 -8.20 3.60 5.48
N THR A 25 -7.91 4.11 4.28
CA THR A 25 -8.69 3.78 3.09
C THR A 25 -8.55 2.30 2.73
N LEU A 26 -7.33 1.75 2.76
CA LEU A 26 -7.09 0.35 2.44
C LEU A 26 -7.69 -0.59 3.48
N GLU A 27 -7.63 -0.25 4.76
CA GLU A 27 -8.30 -1.01 5.83
C GLU A 27 -9.83 -1.03 5.64
N SER A 28 -10.43 0.09 5.20
CA SER A 28 -11.87 0.16 4.93
C SER A 28 -12.32 -0.60 3.68
N GLN A 29 -11.41 -0.83 2.73
CA GLN A 29 -11.69 -1.45 1.43
C GLN A 29 -11.24 -2.92 1.37
N ASP A 30 -11.41 -3.65 2.46
CA ASP A 30 -11.26 -5.11 2.56
C ASP A 30 -10.18 -5.68 1.61
N ILE A 31 -8.96 -5.18 1.82
CA ILE A 31 -7.81 -5.42 0.95
C ILE A 31 -7.33 -6.87 1.03
N ASP A 32 -7.61 -7.56 2.12
CA ASP A 32 -7.22 -8.95 2.37
C ASP A 32 -7.80 -9.89 1.30
N HIS A 33 -9.09 -9.77 0.99
CA HIS A 33 -9.72 -10.56 -0.07
C HIS A 33 -9.12 -10.26 -1.45
N LYS A 34 -8.72 -9.02 -1.71
CA LYS A 34 -8.08 -8.62 -2.98
C LYS A 34 -6.67 -9.21 -3.09
N VAL A 35 -5.92 -9.22 -1.99
CA VAL A 35 -4.60 -9.84 -1.93
C VAL A 35 -4.71 -11.34 -2.14
N GLU A 36 -5.63 -12.02 -1.46
CA GLU A 36 -5.88 -13.46 -1.66
C GLU A 36 -6.26 -13.79 -3.10
N ALA A 37 -7.17 -13.02 -3.70
CA ALA A 37 -7.56 -13.20 -5.10
C ALA A 37 -6.36 -13.04 -6.05
N ALA A 38 -5.50 -12.04 -5.83
CA ALA A 38 -4.29 -11.82 -6.62
C ALA A 38 -3.29 -12.98 -6.47
N VAL A 39 -3.10 -13.49 -5.26
CA VAL A 39 -2.29 -14.68 -4.99
C VAL A 39 -2.86 -15.89 -5.72
N ASN A 40 -4.17 -16.12 -5.65
CA ASN A 40 -4.81 -17.26 -6.32
C ASN A 40 -4.62 -17.22 -7.85
N VAL A 41 -4.77 -16.03 -8.46
CA VAL A 41 -4.49 -15.82 -9.89
C VAL A 41 -3.03 -16.13 -10.22
N PHE A 42 -2.09 -15.70 -9.38
CA PHE A 42 -0.67 -16.00 -9.55
C PHE A 42 -0.38 -17.51 -9.48
N LEU A 43 -0.88 -18.20 -8.44
CA LEU A 43 -0.69 -19.64 -8.24
C LEU A 43 -1.25 -20.45 -9.41
N THR A 44 -2.46 -20.12 -9.87
CA THR A 44 -3.11 -20.75 -11.02
C THR A 44 -2.26 -20.60 -12.29
N ARG A 45 -1.79 -19.38 -12.58
CA ARG A 45 -0.96 -19.10 -13.76
C ARG A 45 0.36 -19.88 -13.73
N GLN A 46 0.95 -20.06 -12.55
CA GLN A 46 2.20 -20.78 -12.36
C GLN A 46 2.01 -22.30 -12.14
N LYS A 47 0.77 -22.79 -12.12
CA LYS A 47 0.42 -24.20 -11.82
C LYS A 47 0.98 -24.66 -10.47
N ILE A 48 1.02 -23.77 -9.48
CA ILE A 48 1.48 -24.06 -8.13
C ILE A 48 0.28 -24.53 -7.31
N ASN A 49 0.38 -25.72 -6.71
CA ASN A 49 -0.64 -26.24 -5.80
C ASN A 49 -0.33 -25.81 -4.37
N ALA A 50 -0.87 -24.66 -3.95
CA ALA A 50 -0.72 -24.10 -2.61
C ALA A 50 -2.01 -23.40 -2.17
N ASP A 51 -2.20 -23.23 -0.86
CA ASP A 51 -3.31 -22.46 -0.31
C ASP A 51 -3.06 -20.95 -0.48
N ALA A 52 -3.90 -20.30 -1.28
CA ALA A 52 -3.82 -18.86 -1.53
C ALA A 52 -4.03 -18.04 -0.24
N ALA A 53 -4.91 -18.49 0.65
CA ALA A 53 -5.20 -17.79 1.91
C ALA A 53 -4.01 -17.87 2.87
N GLU A 54 -3.33 -19.01 2.93
CA GLU A 54 -2.11 -19.17 3.73
C GLU A 54 -1.00 -18.24 3.25
N ILE A 55 -0.76 -18.17 1.94
CA ILE A 55 0.27 -17.29 1.37
C ILE A 55 -0.12 -15.82 1.58
N ALA A 56 -1.38 -15.45 1.34
CA ALA A 56 -1.86 -14.08 1.51
C ALA A 56 -1.65 -13.55 2.93
N ARG A 57 -1.95 -14.37 3.97
CA ARG A 57 -1.72 -14.02 5.38
C ARG A 57 -0.25 -13.76 5.73
N ASN A 58 0.68 -14.30 4.94
CA ASN A 58 2.12 -14.13 5.14
C ASN A 58 2.69 -12.92 4.37
N ILE A 59 1.88 -12.23 3.57
CA ILE A 59 2.33 -11.04 2.82
C ILE A 59 2.27 -9.82 3.75
N SER A 60 3.44 -9.28 4.06
CA SER A 60 3.57 -7.96 4.69
C SER A 60 3.74 -6.89 3.62
N TRP A 61 3.02 -5.78 3.79
CA TRP A 61 3.07 -4.64 2.87
C TRP A 61 2.96 -3.33 3.65
N SER A 62 3.44 -2.23 3.05
CA SER A 62 3.48 -0.90 3.68
C SER A 62 3.32 0.19 2.64
N ILE A 63 2.69 1.31 3.03
CA ILE A 63 2.58 2.50 2.18
C ILE A 63 3.75 3.44 2.49
N LYS A 64 4.40 3.95 1.44
CA LYS A 64 5.44 4.98 1.58
C LYS A 64 5.10 6.19 0.71
N VAL A 65 4.89 7.33 1.35
CA VAL A 65 4.69 8.63 0.69
C VAL A 65 6.00 9.41 0.76
N ARG A 66 6.35 10.10 -0.33
CA ARG A 66 7.53 10.97 -0.38
C ARG A 66 7.18 12.24 -1.14
N LEU A 67 7.68 13.37 -0.65
CA LEU A 67 7.68 14.61 -1.38
C LEU A 67 8.99 14.69 -2.18
N GLU A 68 8.91 14.70 -3.51
CA GLU A 68 10.09 14.96 -4.34
C GLU A 68 10.50 16.43 -4.20
N GLN A 69 11.77 16.67 -3.89
CA GLN A 69 12.30 18.03 -3.87
C GLN A 69 12.34 18.56 -5.31
N SER A 70 11.63 19.67 -5.55
CA SER A 70 11.64 20.42 -6.81
C SER A 70 12.80 21.40 -6.87
#